data_AF-A0A1V9Z1W5-F1
#
_entry.id   AF-A0A1V9Z1W5-F1
#
_cell.length_a   1.000
_cell.length_b   1.000
_cell.length_c   1.000
_cell.angle_alpha   90.00
_cell.angle_beta   90.00
_cell.angle_gamma   90.00
#
_symmetry.space_group_name_H-M   'P 1'
#
loop_
_entity.id
_entity.type
_entity.pdbx_description
1 polymer ?
#
loop_
_entity_poly.entity_id
_entity_poly.type
_entity_poly.pdbx_seq_one_letter_code
_entity_poly.pdbx_strand_id
1 'polypeptide(L)'
;MTEVFRAPSGRGQPLERIASTGSELEVVRQSTRDVDSQQRYSFHQPSAYDSQRSARQMEMVIPVLPLTQPESSSSYKGRFRVWPGILLLTFIVGASVALIATQAKVARDNAEQRAAAYQLTALGRRSIDGKNGGVNVADDGQLNNPVTYSTQSCAQVDYQSKNGKIFVVAPNGTEIPISIKGTNWFGMETGNAVPFGLWTNDRNGTTAYEVADFLSRNKYNAVRVPVCITSILKNTPPREGLVNVALNRAMDLTNYITTLQSVIKALAYRNIGVLISLHTLTTTVSGGNWYDAKLGISQDDFLDAVDILTKNLCSAKYWNIMGLDLKNEPHETTWDDWVKGSAIIAARMHAGCPNWMGFVEGINAAHKMTIDGTEWSYFDWWGGGLQGAKTNPAVFQKPNKLVYAPHYYNTAVSPQPYLYGPKNAELDDETLRRRVQASSEDMFGFLVTAKTDSVVLGEFAGLYKGDQSPKLTIRRTTDFLIEVMVAEGYAGGFMWSLNPESAYQYNPAPGTYHEGLLEDDWLTSNTVFLKGMAAMDKLPDLKPWPCIPPKKP
;
A
#
# COMPACT_ATOMS: atom_id res chain seq x y z
N MET A 1 -14.46 0.67 -10.73
CA MET A 1 -15.33 -0.42 -10.25
C MET A 1 -14.79 -1.68 -10.87
N THR A 2 -14.02 -2.45 -10.11
CA THR A 2 -13.65 -3.81 -10.48
C THR A 2 -14.92 -4.63 -10.22
N GLU A 3 -15.67 -4.95 -11.28
CA GLU A 3 -16.72 -5.98 -11.21
C GLU A 3 -16.01 -7.30 -10.94
N VAL A 4 -15.78 -7.63 -9.68
CA VAL A 4 -15.51 -9.01 -9.31
C VAL A 4 -16.87 -9.68 -9.25
N PHE A 5 -17.07 -10.67 -10.12
CA PHE A 5 -18.21 -11.60 -10.18
C PHE A 5 -19.55 -11.05 -10.72
N ARG A 6 -19.82 -11.35 -12.00
CA ARG A 6 -21.18 -11.46 -12.53
C ARG A 6 -21.39 -12.88 -13.05
N ALA A 7 -22.27 -13.64 -12.41
CA ALA A 7 -22.72 -14.94 -12.93
C ALA A 7 -23.57 -14.73 -14.21
N PRO A 8 -23.59 -15.68 -15.16
CA PRO A 8 -24.31 -15.51 -16.41
C PRO A 8 -25.81 -15.68 -16.18
N SER A 9 -26.61 -14.63 -16.41
CA SER A 9 -28.06 -14.75 -16.56
C SER A 9 -28.48 -14.39 -17.99
N GLY A 10 -29.22 -15.31 -18.62
CA GLY A 10 -29.66 -15.19 -20.00
C GLY A 10 -30.92 -14.32 -20.20
N ARG A 11 -31.06 -13.83 -21.45
CA ARG A 11 -32.25 -13.25 -22.13
C ARG A 11 -33.01 -12.17 -21.33
N GLY A 12 -32.99 -10.87 -21.65
CA GLY A 12 -33.09 -10.23 -22.96
C GLY A 12 -34.52 -9.69 -23.17
N GLN A 13 -34.76 -8.41 -22.84
CA GLN A 13 -35.69 -7.48 -23.52
C GLN A 13 -35.53 -6.03 -22.96
N PRO A 14 -35.86 -4.98 -23.74
CA PRO A 14 -35.22 -3.67 -23.63
C PRO A 14 -36.02 -2.66 -22.81
N LEU A 15 -35.32 -1.77 -22.10
CA LEU A 15 -35.92 -0.59 -21.46
C LEU A 15 -35.51 0.70 -22.20
N GLU A 16 -36.51 1.55 -22.33
CA GLU A 16 -36.61 2.73 -23.17
C GLU A 16 -35.72 3.90 -22.72
N ARG A 17 -35.37 4.73 -23.70
CA ARG A 17 -34.69 6.02 -23.54
C ARG A 17 -35.59 6.99 -22.79
N ILE A 18 -35.04 7.66 -21.77
CA ILE A 18 -35.54 8.95 -21.31
C ILE A 18 -34.38 9.93 -21.33
N ALA A 19 -34.58 11.02 -22.07
CA ALA A 19 -33.67 12.13 -22.26
C ALA A 19 -33.56 12.99 -21.00
N SER A 20 -32.35 13.38 -20.61
CA SER A 20 -32.13 14.45 -19.64
C SER A 20 -32.03 15.79 -20.38
N THR A 21 -33.08 16.59 -20.26
CA THR A 21 -33.08 18.03 -20.55
C THR A 21 -32.20 18.76 -19.55
N GLY A 22 -31.41 19.72 -20.05
CA GLY A 22 -30.46 20.49 -19.27
C GLY A 22 -31.09 21.52 -18.32
N SER A 23 -30.26 21.96 -17.39
CA SER A 23 -30.32 23.31 -16.85
C SER A 23 -28.88 23.76 -16.52
N GLU A 24 -28.44 24.75 -17.29
CA GLU A 24 -27.31 25.61 -16.96
C GLU A 24 -27.53 26.29 -15.62
N LEU A 25 -26.52 26.28 -14.75
CA LEU A 25 -26.41 27.20 -13.63
C LEU A 25 -25.29 28.19 -13.94
N GLU A 26 -25.72 29.27 -14.55
CA GLU A 26 -24.98 30.50 -14.84
C GLU A 26 -24.69 31.22 -13.51
N VAL A 27 -23.42 31.24 -13.08
CA VAL A 27 -22.98 32.05 -11.93
C VAL A 27 -22.58 33.43 -12.45
N VAL A 28 -23.53 34.35 -12.37
CA VAL A 28 -23.36 35.78 -12.63
C VAL A 28 -22.47 36.39 -11.54
N ARG A 29 -21.28 36.90 -11.92
CA ARG A 29 -20.51 37.86 -11.11
C ARG A 29 -20.74 39.26 -11.68
N GLN A 30 -21.47 40.09 -10.95
CA GLN A 30 -21.58 41.52 -11.25
C GLN A 30 -20.41 42.29 -10.63
N SER A 31 -19.69 42.96 -11.52
CA SER A 31 -18.77 44.06 -11.29
C SER A 31 -19.56 45.36 -11.22
N THR A 32 -19.51 46.08 -10.10
CA THR A 32 -19.85 47.51 -10.03
C THR A 32 -19.06 48.20 -8.92
N ARG A 33 -18.16 49.10 -9.32
CA ARG A 33 -17.66 50.22 -8.50
C ARG A 33 -17.41 51.40 -9.43
N ASP A 34 -18.42 52.25 -9.58
CA ASP A 34 -18.27 53.69 -9.86
C ASP A 34 -18.26 54.39 -8.48
N VAL A 35 -17.21 55.11 -8.08
CA VAL A 35 -16.86 56.50 -8.43
C VAL A 35 -17.96 57.49 -8.02
N ASP A 36 -17.77 58.17 -6.88
CA ASP A 36 -17.59 59.63 -6.92
C ASP A 36 -16.88 60.19 -5.65
N SER A 37 -16.05 61.21 -5.92
CA SER A 37 -15.43 62.31 -5.15
C SER A 37 -15.65 62.46 -3.61
N GLN A 38 -14.75 63.01 -2.78
CA GLN A 38 -13.74 64.05 -2.92
C GLN A 38 -12.70 63.87 -1.78
N GLN A 39 -11.39 64.04 -2.05
CA GLN A 39 -10.56 64.99 -1.29
C GLN A 39 -9.17 65.13 -1.91
N ARG A 40 -8.92 66.38 -2.31
CA ARG A 40 -7.70 67.00 -2.83
C ARG A 40 -6.46 66.62 -2.02
N TYR A 41 -5.35 66.27 -2.69
CA TYR A 41 -4.05 66.94 -2.51
C TYR A 41 -3.21 66.74 -3.78
N SER A 42 -2.94 67.85 -4.46
CA SER A 42 -2.18 67.95 -5.70
C SER A 42 -0.68 67.84 -5.40
N PHE A 43 0.01 66.94 -6.10
CA PHE A 43 1.47 66.97 -6.25
C PHE A 43 1.81 68.08 -7.23
N HIS A 44 2.45 69.15 -6.73
CA HIS A 44 3.08 70.17 -7.54
C HIS A 44 4.60 69.94 -7.56
N GLN A 45 5.12 69.62 -8.73
CA GLN A 45 6.53 69.76 -9.09
C GLN A 45 6.91 71.24 -9.09
N PRO A 46 8.01 71.67 -8.45
CA PRO A 46 8.57 72.98 -8.70
C PRO A 46 9.56 72.91 -9.87
N SER A 47 9.20 73.64 -10.92
CA SER A 47 10.08 74.22 -11.93
C SER A 47 11.25 74.97 -11.29
N ALA A 48 12.40 74.91 -11.97
CA ALA A 48 13.51 75.81 -11.80
C ALA A 48 13.04 77.28 -11.84
N TYR A 49 13.42 78.06 -10.84
CA TYR A 49 13.64 79.49 -10.98
C TYR A 49 14.72 79.94 -9.99
N ASP A 50 15.70 80.59 -10.60
CA ASP A 50 16.81 81.33 -10.05
C ASP A 50 16.33 82.37 -9.02
N SER A 51 16.92 82.37 -7.82
CA SER A 51 16.95 83.56 -6.98
C SER A 51 18.17 83.50 -6.05
N GLN A 52 19.12 84.39 -6.35
CA GLN A 52 20.23 84.76 -5.48
C GLN A 52 19.74 85.01 -4.05
N ARG A 53 20.12 84.15 -3.11
CA ARG A 53 20.09 84.46 -1.68
C ARG A 53 21.50 84.40 -1.12
N SER A 54 22.00 85.59 -0.84
CA SER A 54 23.16 85.87 0.00
C SER A 54 23.26 84.91 1.19
N ALA A 55 24.39 84.20 1.28
CA ALA A 55 24.75 83.42 2.45
C ALA A 55 25.03 84.37 3.62
N ARG A 56 24.02 84.62 4.46
CA ARG A 56 24.25 85.17 5.81
C ARG A 56 24.90 84.08 6.65
N GLN A 57 26.21 84.19 6.81
CA GLN A 57 26.99 83.49 7.82
C GLN A 57 26.42 83.89 9.19
N MET A 58 25.63 83.03 9.82
CA MET A 58 25.29 83.20 11.24
C MET A 58 26.52 82.78 12.04
N GLU A 59 27.35 83.76 12.36
CA GLU A 59 28.39 83.63 13.36
C GLU A 59 27.71 83.46 14.73
N MET A 60 27.70 82.23 15.24
CA MET A 60 27.23 81.94 16.59
C MET A 60 28.32 82.40 17.56
N VAL A 61 28.26 83.68 17.97
CA VAL A 61 29.16 84.21 19.01
C VAL A 61 28.69 83.66 20.36
N ILE A 62 29.37 82.63 20.85
CA ILE A 62 29.20 82.14 22.22
C ILE A 62 29.95 83.13 23.13
N PRO A 63 29.27 83.86 24.03
CA PRO A 63 29.96 84.72 24.98
C PRO A 63 30.72 83.85 25.98
N VAL A 64 32.05 83.92 25.94
CA VAL A 64 32.90 83.29 26.96
C VAL A 64 32.81 84.18 28.20
N LEU A 65 32.03 83.74 29.19
CA LEU A 65 32.04 84.33 30.53
C LEU A 65 33.46 84.17 31.13
N PRO A 66 34.08 85.24 31.66
CA PRO A 66 35.37 85.11 32.32
C PRO A 66 35.24 84.20 33.54
N LEU A 67 36.13 83.22 33.65
CA LEU A 67 36.21 82.32 34.80
C LEU A 67 36.49 83.15 36.06
N THR A 68 35.57 83.13 37.03
CA THR A 68 35.68 83.85 38.30
C THR A 68 36.62 83.17 39.31
N GLN A 69 37.20 82.01 38.96
CA GLN A 69 38.21 81.27 39.72
C GLN A 69 39.15 80.53 38.75
N PRO A 70 40.45 80.39 39.05
CA PRO A 70 41.37 79.59 38.24
C PRO A 70 40.97 78.11 38.29
N GLU A 71 40.66 77.52 37.13
CA GLU A 71 40.39 76.08 37.02
C GLU A 71 41.69 75.30 37.27
N SER A 72 41.69 74.37 38.23
CA SER A 72 42.81 73.43 38.43
C SER A 72 42.54 72.12 37.70
N SER A 73 43.57 71.32 37.41
CA SER A 73 43.42 69.97 36.81
C SER A 73 42.51 69.05 37.64
N SER A 74 42.29 69.36 38.92
CA SER A 74 41.36 68.65 39.81
C SER A 74 39.87 68.99 39.57
N SER A 75 39.59 70.10 38.87
CA SER A 75 38.25 70.56 38.48
C SER A 75 37.68 69.78 37.29
N TYR A 76 38.54 69.25 36.41
CA TYR A 76 38.14 68.40 35.28
C TYR A 76 38.06 66.91 35.68
N LYS A 77 37.06 66.55 36.49
CA LYS A 77 36.78 65.15 36.87
C LYS A 77 36.10 64.33 35.75
N GLY A 78 36.06 64.83 34.51
CA GLY A 78 35.35 64.20 33.38
C GLY A 78 35.76 62.74 33.15
N ARG A 79 37.07 62.44 33.23
CA ARG A 79 37.58 61.08 33.05
C ARG A 79 37.11 60.11 34.14
N PHE A 80 36.95 60.56 35.39
CA PHE A 80 36.43 59.74 36.50
C PHE A 80 34.89 59.61 36.52
N ARG A 81 34.16 60.52 35.88
CA ARG A 81 32.69 60.49 35.78
C ARG A 81 32.16 59.73 34.55
N VAL A 82 32.97 59.52 33.52
CA VAL A 82 32.58 58.80 32.29
C VAL A 82 32.66 57.27 32.46
N TRP A 83 33.62 56.76 33.25
CA TRP A 83 33.76 55.31 33.49
C TRP A 83 32.54 54.63 34.12
N PRO A 84 31.89 55.19 35.16
CA PRO A 84 30.66 54.60 35.69
C PRO A 84 29.54 54.51 34.65
N GLY A 85 29.41 55.52 33.78
CA GLY A 85 28.41 55.54 32.71
C GLY A 85 28.71 54.54 31.59
N ILE A 86 29.97 54.41 31.16
CA ILE A 86 30.40 53.41 30.18
C ILE A 86 30.25 52.00 30.75
N LEU A 87 30.64 51.77 32.01
CA LEU A 87 30.48 50.46 32.67
C LEU A 87 29.00 50.08 32.78
N LEU A 88 28.13 51.02 33.16
CA LEU A 88 26.69 50.82 33.18
C LEU A 88 26.15 50.51 31.78
N LEU A 89 26.57 51.24 30.76
CA LEU A 89 26.16 50.98 29.37
C LEU A 89 26.61 49.59 28.89
N THR A 90 27.86 49.20 29.15
CA THR A 90 28.36 47.86 28.82
C THR A 90 27.62 46.76 29.57
N PHE A 91 27.25 47.00 30.83
CA PHE A 91 26.45 46.07 31.61
C PHE A 91 25.03 45.95 31.05
N ILE A 92 24.37 47.07 30.71
CA ILE A 92 23.04 47.08 30.10
C ILE A 92 23.08 46.34 28.76
N VAL A 93 24.02 46.66 27.89
CA VAL A 93 24.16 45.99 26.58
C VAL A 93 24.45 44.51 26.76
N GLY A 94 25.38 44.14 27.65
CA GLY A 94 25.68 42.74 27.97
C GLY A 94 24.47 41.99 28.53
N ALA A 95 23.73 42.60 29.45
CA ALA A 95 22.50 42.05 30.02
C ALA A 95 21.39 41.93 28.96
N SER A 96 21.21 42.92 28.09
CA SER A 96 20.25 42.90 26.99
C SER A 96 20.58 41.79 25.99
N VAL A 97 21.84 41.63 25.59
CA VAL A 97 22.27 40.55 24.69
C VAL A 97 22.05 39.19 25.35
N ALA A 98 22.42 39.04 26.63
CA ALA A 98 22.18 37.82 27.39
C ALA A 98 20.68 37.48 27.46
N LEU A 99 19.83 38.46 27.79
CA LEU A 99 18.38 38.28 27.85
C LEU A 99 17.77 37.93 26.49
N ILE A 100 18.20 38.61 25.42
CA ILE A 100 17.74 38.29 24.05
C ILE A 100 18.14 36.86 23.69
N ALA A 101 19.39 36.47 23.95
CA ALA A 101 19.88 35.13 23.66
C ALA A 101 19.14 34.05 24.46
N THR A 102 18.89 34.27 25.76
CA THR A 102 18.14 33.33 26.59
C THR A 102 16.68 33.24 26.16
N GLN A 103 16.02 34.37 25.88
CA GLN A 103 14.63 34.38 25.43
C GLN A 103 14.49 33.78 24.02
N ALA A 104 15.44 34.02 23.13
CA ALA A 104 15.48 33.39 21.80
C ALA A 104 15.66 31.87 21.91
N LYS A 105 16.54 31.39 22.81
CA LYS A 105 16.70 29.97 23.08
C LYS A 105 15.40 29.35 23.61
N VAL A 106 14.77 29.96 24.61
CA VAL A 106 13.47 29.50 25.16
C VAL A 106 12.38 29.50 24.08
N ALA A 107 12.31 30.55 23.24
CA ALA A 107 11.34 30.62 22.16
C ALA A 107 11.57 29.52 21.10
N ARG A 108 12.83 29.22 20.78
CA ARG A 108 13.21 28.11 19.88
C ARG A 108 12.83 26.77 20.48
N ASP A 109 13.22 26.49 21.72
CA ASP A 109 12.92 25.23 22.40
C ASP A 109 11.39 25.02 22.51
N ASN A 110 10.63 26.08 22.83
CA ASN A 110 9.17 26.04 22.82
C ASN A 110 8.57 25.82 21.41
N ALA A 111 9.20 26.36 20.36
CA ALA A 111 8.75 26.15 18.98
C ALA A 111 9.01 24.71 18.53
N GLU A 112 10.16 24.14 18.86
CA GLU A 112 10.52 22.74 18.60
C GLU A 112 9.54 21.79 19.31
N GLN A 113 9.21 22.06 20.58
CA GLN A 113 8.21 21.27 21.31
C GLN A 113 6.81 21.33 20.67
N ARG A 114 6.35 22.51 20.24
CA ARG A 114 5.05 22.64 19.54
C ARG A 114 5.06 21.91 18.21
N ALA A 115 6.16 22.00 17.45
CA ALA A 115 6.30 21.30 16.18
C ALA A 115 6.25 19.77 16.40
N ALA A 116 6.97 19.24 17.39
CA ALA A 116 6.95 17.83 17.74
C ALA A 116 5.55 17.36 18.20
N ALA A 117 4.87 18.15 19.05
CA ALA A 117 3.52 17.85 19.51
C ALA A 117 2.50 17.83 18.37
N TYR A 118 2.61 18.78 17.43
CA TYR A 118 1.80 18.80 16.21
C TYR A 118 2.06 17.56 15.36
N GLN A 119 3.33 17.20 15.13
CA GLN A 119 3.70 16.03 14.34
C GLN A 119 3.21 14.71 14.96
N LEU A 120 3.28 14.55 16.28
CA LEU A 120 2.74 13.38 16.98
C LEU A 120 1.22 13.31 16.89
N THR A 121 0.54 14.46 17.03
CA THR A 121 -0.93 14.53 16.89
C THR A 121 -1.36 14.20 15.46
N ALA A 122 -0.68 14.79 14.47
CA ALA A 122 -0.91 14.51 13.06
C ALA A 122 -0.64 13.03 12.74
N LEU A 123 0.42 12.46 13.31
CA LEU A 123 0.74 11.04 13.21
C LEU A 123 -0.42 10.18 13.72
N GLY A 124 -0.90 10.42 14.93
CA GLY A 124 -2.03 9.65 15.49
C GLY A 124 -3.30 9.71 14.62
N ARG A 125 -3.54 10.79 13.88
CA ARG A 125 -4.69 10.92 12.98
C ARG A 125 -4.55 10.14 11.67
N ARG A 126 -3.32 9.98 11.17
CA ARG A 126 -3.04 9.25 9.92
C ARG A 126 -2.69 7.78 10.14
N SER A 127 -2.48 7.37 11.38
CA SER A 127 -2.18 5.99 11.74
C SER A 127 -3.44 5.14 11.76
N ILE A 128 -3.35 3.91 11.26
CA ILE A 128 -4.46 2.97 11.31
C ILE A 128 -4.72 2.62 12.78
N ASP A 129 -5.99 2.68 13.21
CA ASP A 129 -6.46 2.57 14.60
C ASP A 129 -5.87 3.61 15.57
N GLY A 130 -5.26 4.69 15.07
CA GLY A 130 -4.46 5.61 15.88
C GLY A 130 -3.24 4.96 16.54
N LYS A 131 -2.86 3.75 16.10
CA LYS A 131 -1.74 2.98 16.64
C LYS A 131 -0.54 3.07 15.73
N ASN A 132 0.60 3.37 16.32
CA ASN A 132 1.89 3.35 15.65
C ASN A 132 2.69 2.15 16.14
N GLY A 133 3.40 1.47 15.25
CA GLY A 133 4.50 0.59 15.60
C GLY A 133 5.68 1.42 16.10
N GLY A 134 6.64 1.70 15.20
CA GLY A 134 7.79 2.55 15.50
C GLY A 134 7.60 3.98 14.98
N VAL A 135 8.03 4.98 15.77
CA VAL A 135 8.14 6.38 15.31
C VAL A 135 9.50 6.57 14.66
N ASN A 136 9.51 6.70 13.34
CA ASN A 136 10.69 7.07 12.57
C ASN A 136 10.66 8.56 12.25
N VAL A 137 11.75 9.25 12.55
CA VAL A 137 11.92 10.67 12.28
C VAL A 137 12.77 10.80 11.02
N ALA A 138 12.22 11.40 9.96
CA ALA A 138 12.99 11.74 8.77
C ALA A 138 13.97 12.90 9.07
N ASP A 139 14.96 13.11 8.20
CA ASP A 139 15.99 14.16 8.36
C ASP A 139 15.41 15.57 8.52
N ASP A 140 14.21 15.81 8.00
CA ASP A 140 13.48 17.07 8.09
C ASP A 140 12.47 17.13 9.26
N GLY A 141 12.54 16.18 10.20
CA GLY A 141 11.72 16.11 11.40
C GLY A 141 10.31 15.56 11.20
N GLN A 142 9.93 15.16 9.98
CA GLN A 142 8.63 14.54 9.71
C GLN A 142 8.59 13.11 10.26
N LEU A 143 7.54 12.79 11.02
CA LEU A 143 7.37 11.46 11.57
C LEU A 143 6.74 10.53 10.52
N ASN A 144 7.22 9.28 10.39
CA ASN A 144 6.62 8.21 9.59
C ASN A 144 6.26 8.60 8.13
N ASN A 145 6.96 9.60 7.57
CA ASN A 145 6.77 10.09 6.21
C ASN A 145 8.15 10.33 5.58
N PRO A 146 8.93 9.29 5.28
CA PRO A 146 10.29 9.45 4.77
C PRO A 146 10.29 10.04 3.34
N VAL A 147 11.35 10.78 2.99
CA VAL A 147 11.63 11.20 1.60
C VAL A 147 12.27 10.06 0.80
N THR A 148 12.93 9.13 1.49
CA THR A 148 13.45 7.88 0.91
C THR A 148 13.34 6.77 1.94
N TYR A 149 12.89 5.58 1.54
CA TYR A 149 13.03 4.40 2.39
C TYR A 149 14.51 4.05 2.53
N SER A 150 14.99 3.87 3.76
CA SER A 150 16.39 3.50 4.01
C SER A 150 16.72 2.21 3.25
N THR A 151 17.75 2.25 2.42
CA THR A 151 18.19 1.07 1.67
C THR A 151 18.79 0.06 2.64
N GLN A 152 18.05 -1.00 2.92
CA GLN A 152 18.60 -2.14 3.64
C GLN A 152 19.64 -2.81 2.73
N SER A 153 20.85 -3.02 3.24
CA SER A 153 21.89 -3.76 2.51
C SER A 153 21.62 -5.26 2.62
N CYS A 154 20.60 -5.73 1.89
CA CYS A 154 20.25 -7.15 1.81
C CYS A 154 20.85 -7.75 0.54
N ALA A 155 21.21 -9.03 0.61
CA ALA A 155 21.55 -9.84 -0.54
C ALA A 155 20.31 -10.16 -1.35
N GLN A 156 20.50 -10.41 -2.64
CA GLN A 156 19.51 -11.15 -3.40
C GLN A 156 19.61 -12.62 -3.00
N VAL A 157 18.52 -13.15 -2.46
CA VAL A 157 18.40 -14.53 -1.99
C VAL A 157 17.75 -15.41 -3.04
N ASP A 158 17.96 -16.71 -2.94
CA ASP A 158 17.31 -17.70 -3.81
C ASP A 158 16.07 -18.27 -3.09
N TYR A 159 14.88 -18.00 -3.62
CA TYR A 159 13.63 -18.52 -3.07
C TYR A 159 13.36 -19.92 -3.62
N GLN A 160 13.12 -20.88 -2.74
CA GLN A 160 12.87 -22.26 -3.12
C GLN A 160 11.60 -22.82 -2.49
N SER A 161 10.87 -23.60 -3.27
CA SER A 161 9.77 -24.43 -2.82
C SER A 161 10.21 -25.89 -2.84
N LYS A 162 10.15 -26.57 -1.69
CA LYS A 162 10.49 -27.99 -1.56
C LYS A 162 9.96 -28.54 -0.25
N ASN A 163 9.67 -29.83 -0.22
CA ASN A 163 9.22 -30.53 1.00
C ASN A 163 7.95 -29.89 1.60
N GLY A 164 7.06 -29.37 0.74
CA GLY A 164 5.85 -28.66 1.15
C GLY A 164 6.08 -27.28 1.80
N LYS A 165 7.31 -26.76 1.80
CA LYS A 165 7.70 -25.50 2.47
C LYS A 165 8.34 -24.52 1.50
N ILE A 166 8.32 -23.25 1.88
CA ILE A 166 9.11 -22.19 1.24
C ILE A 166 10.38 -21.97 2.06
N PHE A 167 11.50 -21.85 1.35
CA PHE A 167 12.81 -21.57 1.90
C PHE A 167 13.39 -20.30 1.28
N VAL A 168 13.99 -19.48 2.13
CA VAL A 168 14.91 -18.43 1.72
C VAL A 168 16.32 -18.99 1.81
N VAL A 169 16.96 -19.18 0.66
CA VAL A 169 18.33 -19.70 0.59
C VAL A 169 19.30 -18.53 0.49
N ALA A 170 20.06 -18.33 1.55
CA ALA A 170 21.07 -17.28 1.65
C ALA A 170 22.25 -17.52 0.70
N PRO A 171 23.03 -16.49 0.33
CA PRO A 171 24.22 -16.66 -0.52
C PRO A 171 25.30 -17.60 0.03
N ASN A 172 25.28 -17.88 1.33
CA ASN A 172 26.18 -18.83 1.99
C ASN A 172 25.61 -20.27 2.02
N GLY A 173 24.45 -20.52 1.43
CA GLY A 173 23.76 -21.81 1.40
C GLY A 173 22.88 -22.11 2.63
N THR A 174 22.77 -21.18 3.59
CA THR A 174 21.85 -21.38 4.73
C THR A 174 20.39 -21.31 4.26
N GLU A 175 19.62 -22.34 4.57
CA GLU A 175 18.20 -22.42 4.24
C GLU A 175 17.35 -21.99 5.43
N ILE A 176 16.48 -21.00 5.22
CA ILE A 176 15.59 -20.47 6.26
C ILE A 176 14.15 -20.78 5.83
N PRO A 177 13.44 -21.71 6.48
CA PRO A 177 12.04 -21.98 6.16
C PRO A 177 11.18 -20.76 6.54
N ILE A 178 10.16 -20.45 5.76
CA ILE A 178 9.22 -19.36 6.03
C ILE A 178 7.80 -19.77 5.63
N SER A 179 6.83 -19.41 6.47
CA SER A 179 5.41 -19.48 6.11
C SER A 179 4.83 -18.10 5.84
N ILE A 180 3.78 -18.06 5.04
CA ILE A 180 3.17 -16.83 4.55
C ILE A 180 1.87 -16.53 5.31
N LYS A 181 1.87 -15.48 6.12
CA LYS A 181 0.65 -14.77 6.52
C LYS A 181 0.55 -13.52 5.66
N GLY A 182 -0.12 -13.66 4.52
CA GLY A 182 -0.20 -12.63 3.50
C GLY A 182 -1.54 -11.92 3.44
N THR A 183 -1.55 -10.76 2.79
CA THR A 183 -2.78 -10.08 2.35
C THR A 183 -2.65 -9.67 0.87
N ASN A 184 -3.77 -9.52 0.18
CA ASN A 184 -3.82 -8.88 -1.13
C ASN A 184 -4.01 -7.37 -0.97
N TRP A 185 -3.20 -6.56 -1.66
CA TRP A 185 -3.36 -5.11 -1.74
C TRP A 185 -3.56 -4.69 -3.20
N PHE A 186 -4.82 -4.62 -3.61
CA PHE A 186 -5.18 -4.39 -5.01
C PHE A 186 -5.32 -2.91 -5.35
N GLY A 187 -5.34 -2.62 -6.65
CA GLY A 187 -5.56 -1.32 -7.25
C GLY A 187 -4.67 -1.07 -8.47
N MET A 188 -3.45 -1.63 -8.50
CA MET A 188 -2.50 -1.42 -9.60
C MET A 188 -2.92 -2.12 -10.90
N GLU A 189 -3.71 -3.17 -10.80
CA GLU A 189 -4.32 -3.90 -11.91
C GLU A 189 -5.49 -3.15 -12.57
N THR A 190 -5.97 -2.09 -11.92
CA THR A 190 -7.07 -1.24 -12.40
C THR A 190 -6.56 -0.03 -13.19
N GLY A 191 -7.50 0.76 -13.74
CA GLY A 191 -7.19 2.03 -14.39
C GLY A 191 -6.58 3.11 -13.48
N ASN A 192 -6.53 2.89 -12.15
CA ASN A 192 -5.83 3.80 -11.23
C ASN A 192 -4.31 3.60 -11.25
N ALA A 193 -3.84 2.42 -11.65
CA ALA A 193 -2.43 2.05 -11.80
C ALA A 193 -1.55 2.24 -10.53
N VAL A 194 -2.18 2.22 -9.34
CA VAL A 194 -1.55 2.33 -8.02
C VAL A 194 -2.42 1.58 -6.99
N PRO A 195 -1.86 0.97 -5.92
CA PRO A 195 -2.71 0.35 -4.90
C PRO A 195 -3.65 1.37 -4.27
N PHE A 196 -4.84 0.95 -3.87
CA PHE A 196 -5.81 1.85 -3.25
C PHE A 196 -5.38 2.26 -1.83
N GLY A 197 -6.02 3.31 -1.32
CA GLY A 197 -5.79 3.87 0.01
C GLY A 197 -4.82 5.05 0.05
N LEU A 198 -4.00 5.30 -0.98
CA LEU A 198 -2.88 6.24 -0.89
C LEU A 198 -3.23 7.75 -0.94
N TRP A 199 -4.51 8.10 -0.85
CA TRP A 199 -5.06 9.46 -0.91
C TRP A 199 -5.18 10.15 0.46
N THR A 200 -4.36 9.76 1.44
CA THR A 200 -4.45 10.23 2.84
C THR A 200 -4.72 11.74 2.96
N ASN A 201 -5.68 12.08 3.82
CA ASN A 201 -6.08 13.45 4.16
C ASN A 201 -6.66 13.46 5.58
N ASP A 202 -7.23 14.59 6.01
CA ASP A 202 -7.77 14.75 7.37
C ASP A 202 -8.98 13.84 7.68
N ARG A 203 -9.57 13.16 6.68
CA ARG A 203 -10.79 12.35 6.83
C ARG A 203 -10.60 10.88 6.51
N ASN A 204 -9.83 10.55 5.47
CA ASN A 204 -9.65 9.17 5.01
C ASN A 204 -8.32 8.99 4.26
N GLY A 205 -8.05 7.74 3.89
CA GLY A 205 -6.85 7.35 3.17
C GLY A 205 -5.66 7.18 4.11
N THR A 206 -4.70 6.40 3.65
CA THR A 206 -3.47 6.05 4.36
C THR A 206 -2.25 6.28 3.48
N THR A 207 -1.08 5.83 3.93
CA THR A 207 0.19 5.92 3.21
C THR A 207 0.77 4.53 3.02
N ALA A 208 1.66 4.37 2.04
CA ALA A 208 2.35 3.09 1.85
C ALA A 208 3.20 2.72 3.08
N TYR A 209 3.73 3.73 3.78
CA TYR A 209 4.44 3.53 5.05
C TYR A 209 3.51 2.95 6.12
N GLU A 210 2.34 3.57 6.32
CA GLU A 210 1.40 3.17 7.36
C GLU A 210 0.79 1.79 7.07
N VAL A 211 0.50 1.47 5.80
CA VAL A 211 0.10 0.11 5.41
C VAL A 211 1.19 -0.90 5.80
N ALA A 212 2.45 -0.65 5.47
CA ALA A 212 3.55 -1.54 5.83
C ALA A 212 3.70 -1.69 7.36
N ASP A 213 3.54 -0.60 8.12
CA ASP A 213 3.60 -0.61 9.58
C ASP A 213 2.43 -1.39 10.20
N PHE A 214 1.20 -1.15 9.73
CA PHE A 214 -0.01 -1.85 10.11
C PHE A 214 0.10 -3.36 9.89
N LEU A 215 0.57 -3.77 8.72
CA LEU A 215 0.76 -5.19 8.40
C LEU A 215 1.81 -5.82 9.31
N SER A 216 2.96 -5.17 9.48
CA SER A 216 4.04 -5.65 10.34
C SER A 216 3.59 -5.81 11.80
N ARG A 217 2.88 -4.82 12.37
CA ARG A 217 2.42 -4.88 13.77
C ARG A 217 1.33 -5.92 14.01
N ASN A 218 0.68 -6.41 12.94
CA ASN A 218 -0.30 -7.49 12.96
C ASN A 218 0.27 -8.83 12.42
N LYS A 219 1.60 -8.93 12.32
CA LYS A 219 2.36 -10.12 11.89
C LYS A 219 2.09 -10.61 10.46
N TYR A 220 1.50 -9.77 9.60
CA TYR A 220 1.52 -10.05 8.17
C TYR A 220 2.93 -9.87 7.66
N ASN A 221 3.44 -10.87 6.95
CA ASN A 221 4.83 -10.90 6.47
C ASN A 221 4.95 -10.91 4.95
N ALA A 222 3.84 -10.90 4.21
CA ALA A 222 3.84 -10.79 2.76
C ALA A 222 2.63 -10.02 2.23
N VAL A 223 2.78 -9.43 1.04
CA VAL A 223 1.70 -8.83 0.27
C VAL A 223 1.71 -9.39 -1.15
N ARG A 224 0.56 -9.85 -1.62
CA ARG A 224 0.31 -10.13 -3.04
C ARG A 224 -0.18 -8.83 -3.68
N VAL A 225 0.51 -8.39 -4.73
CA VAL A 225 0.26 -7.12 -5.44
C VAL A 225 -0.26 -7.45 -6.84
N PRO A 226 -1.58 -7.39 -7.07
CA PRO A 226 -2.17 -7.46 -8.41
C PRO A 226 -1.65 -6.39 -9.35
N VAL A 227 -1.21 -6.76 -10.55
CA VAL A 227 -0.76 -5.85 -11.61
C VAL A 227 -1.46 -6.13 -12.94
N CYS A 228 -1.44 -5.15 -13.86
CA CYS A 228 -2.07 -5.23 -15.18
C CYS A 228 -1.02 -5.34 -16.29
N ILE A 229 -1.19 -6.32 -17.19
CA ILE A 229 -0.29 -6.55 -18.34
C ILE A 229 -0.20 -5.32 -19.23
N THR A 230 -1.34 -4.76 -19.66
CA THR A 230 -1.32 -3.54 -20.50
C THR A 230 -0.70 -2.33 -19.80
N SER A 231 -0.87 -2.17 -18.48
CA SER A 231 -0.25 -1.07 -17.74
C SER A 231 1.27 -1.23 -17.63
N ILE A 232 1.76 -2.47 -17.52
CA ILE A 232 3.21 -2.78 -17.57
C ILE A 232 3.77 -2.43 -18.96
N LEU A 233 3.14 -2.93 -20.03
CA LEU A 233 3.60 -2.75 -21.40
C LEU A 233 3.63 -1.27 -21.81
N LYS A 234 2.58 -0.52 -21.46
CA LYS A 234 2.49 0.92 -21.73
C LYS A 234 3.26 1.76 -20.72
N ASN A 235 3.71 1.16 -19.62
CA ASN A 235 4.29 1.83 -18.47
C ASN A 235 3.43 3.01 -17.95
N THR A 236 2.12 2.81 -17.91
CA THR A 236 1.12 3.85 -17.61
C THR A 236 1.33 4.43 -16.21
N PRO A 237 1.53 5.75 -16.03
CA PRO A 237 1.64 6.34 -14.71
C PRO A 237 0.33 6.21 -13.92
N PRO A 238 0.39 6.23 -12.58
CA PRO A 238 -0.79 6.34 -11.74
C PRO A 238 -1.68 7.51 -12.13
N ARG A 239 -2.98 7.36 -11.88
CA ARG A 239 -3.94 8.44 -12.09
C ARG A 239 -3.52 9.68 -11.28
N GLU A 240 -3.40 10.81 -11.97
CA GLU A 240 -3.00 12.08 -11.37
C GLU A 240 -3.96 12.50 -10.25
N GLY A 241 -3.40 13.02 -9.15
CA GLY A 241 -4.14 13.50 -7.98
C GLY A 241 -4.67 12.41 -7.05
N LEU A 242 -4.51 11.12 -7.37
CA LEU A 242 -4.97 10.02 -6.52
C LEU A 242 -4.06 9.79 -5.30
N VAL A 243 -2.75 9.93 -5.46
CA VAL A 243 -1.79 9.75 -4.35
C VAL A 243 -1.52 11.09 -3.69
N ASN A 244 -1.62 11.16 -2.38
CA ASN A 244 -1.13 12.32 -1.64
C ASN A 244 0.41 12.26 -1.57
N VAL A 245 1.07 12.95 -2.50
CA VAL A 245 2.54 12.99 -2.60
C VAL A 245 3.23 13.68 -1.42
N ALA A 246 2.54 14.59 -0.72
CA ALA A 246 3.10 15.25 0.46
C ALA A 246 3.21 14.31 1.67
N LEU A 247 2.37 13.28 1.71
CA LEU A 247 2.36 12.24 2.75
C LEU A 247 2.92 10.89 2.27
N ASN A 248 3.21 10.75 0.98
CA ASN A 248 3.89 9.60 0.37
C ASN A 248 5.17 10.05 -0.36
N ARG A 249 6.03 10.82 0.31
CA ARG A 249 7.15 11.54 -0.31
C ARG A 249 8.23 10.66 -0.93
N ALA A 250 8.37 9.43 -0.42
CA ALA A 250 9.30 8.44 -0.93
C ALA A 250 8.81 7.69 -2.17
N MET A 251 7.58 7.93 -2.63
CA MET A 251 7.03 7.26 -3.81
C MET A 251 7.41 8.00 -5.10
N ASP A 252 7.99 7.25 -6.03
CA ASP A 252 8.22 7.69 -7.40
C ASP A 252 7.05 7.27 -8.30
N LEU A 253 6.17 8.23 -8.58
CA LEU A 253 4.96 8.05 -9.39
C LEU A 253 5.17 8.37 -10.88
N THR A 254 6.42 8.47 -11.34
CA THR A 254 6.75 8.84 -12.73
C THR A 254 6.08 7.92 -13.75
N ASN A 255 6.04 6.62 -13.48
CA ASN A 255 5.41 5.62 -14.33
C ASN A 255 5.01 4.37 -13.54
N TYR A 256 4.43 3.37 -14.23
CA TYR A 256 3.95 2.14 -13.61
C TYR A 256 5.05 1.40 -12.85
N ILE A 257 6.22 1.23 -13.49
CA ILE A 257 7.33 0.47 -12.92
C ILE A 257 7.95 1.19 -11.73
N THR A 258 8.18 2.50 -11.80
CA THR A 258 8.70 3.25 -10.65
C THR A 258 7.73 3.26 -9.47
N THR A 259 6.43 3.27 -9.75
CA THR A 259 5.37 3.17 -8.72
C THR A 259 5.43 1.81 -8.04
N LEU A 260 5.47 0.73 -8.81
CA LEU A 260 5.60 -0.63 -8.29
C LEU A 260 6.88 -0.79 -7.45
N GLN A 261 8.00 -0.28 -7.95
CA GLN A 261 9.27 -0.25 -7.22
C GLN A 261 9.18 0.48 -5.88
N SER A 262 8.40 1.57 -5.83
CA SER A 262 8.19 2.35 -4.59
C SER A 262 7.34 1.58 -3.57
N VAL A 263 6.26 0.92 -4.02
CA VAL A 263 5.44 0.04 -3.19
C VAL A 263 6.28 -1.10 -2.60
N ILE A 264 7.09 -1.77 -3.43
CA ILE A 264 7.97 -2.87 -3.00
C ILE A 264 8.96 -2.40 -1.93
N LYS A 265 9.57 -1.22 -2.11
CA LYS A 265 10.50 -0.63 -1.13
C LYS A 265 9.81 -0.26 0.19
N ALA A 266 8.59 0.26 0.12
CA ALA A 266 7.79 0.57 1.31
C ALA A 266 7.53 -0.68 2.16
N LEU A 267 7.20 -1.80 1.50
CA LEU A 267 7.00 -3.09 2.15
C LEU A 267 8.32 -3.69 2.67
N ALA A 268 9.42 -3.58 1.89
CA ALA A 268 10.75 -4.04 2.30
C ALA A 268 11.21 -3.37 3.60
N TYR A 269 10.90 -2.09 3.77
CA TYR A 269 11.24 -1.31 4.97
C TYR A 269 10.68 -1.92 6.27
N ARG A 270 9.60 -2.70 6.19
CA ARG A 270 9.01 -3.44 7.31
C ARG A 270 9.20 -4.95 7.19
N ASN A 271 10.18 -5.41 6.40
CA ASN A 271 10.48 -6.82 6.22
C ASN A 271 9.24 -7.61 5.75
N ILE A 272 8.52 -7.06 4.77
CA ILE A 272 7.35 -7.70 4.17
C ILE A 272 7.72 -8.18 2.76
N GLY A 273 7.51 -9.47 2.50
CA GLY A 273 7.70 -10.10 1.19
C GLY A 273 6.66 -9.63 0.17
N VAL A 274 7.00 -9.71 -1.11
CA VAL A 274 6.11 -9.33 -2.22
C VAL A 274 5.97 -10.47 -3.20
N LEU A 275 4.72 -10.85 -3.50
CA LEU A 275 4.35 -11.65 -4.65
C LEU A 275 3.67 -10.74 -5.68
N ILE A 276 4.23 -10.63 -6.89
CA ILE A 276 3.61 -9.84 -7.95
C ILE A 276 2.65 -10.75 -8.70
N SER A 277 1.35 -10.42 -8.70
CA SER A 277 0.32 -11.21 -9.38
C SER A 277 -0.01 -10.61 -10.73
N LEU A 278 0.22 -11.36 -11.80
CA LEU A 278 -0.17 -11.00 -13.16
C LEU A 278 -1.69 -11.14 -13.30
N HIS A 279 -2.39 -10.11 -12.83
CA HIS A 279 -3.77 -10.24 -12.40
C HIS A 279 -4.75 -10.00 -13.54
N THR A 280 -4.58 -8.88 -14.26
CA THR A 280 -5.46 -8.52 -15.37
C THR A 280 -4.71 -8.36 -16.69
N LEU A 281 -5.35 -8.78 -17.79
CA LEU A 281 -4.85 -8.47 -19.13
C LEU A 281 -5.00 -6.98 -19.43
N THR A 282 -6.17 -6.40 -19.13
CA THR A 282 -6.45 -4.96 -19.30
C THR A 282 -6.93 -4.34 -18.00
N THR A 283 -6.96 -3.00 -17.91
CA THR A 283 -7.37 -2.27 -16.70
C THR A 283 -8.82 -2.53 -16.25
N THR A 284 -9.61 -3.26 -17.05
CA THR A 284 -11.02 -3.58 -16.79
C THR A 284 -11.36 -5.06 -16.98
N VAL A 285 -10.44 -5.88 -17.52
CA VAL A 285 -10.71 -7.29 -17.82
C VAL A 285 -9.57 -8.15 -17.29
N SER A 286 -9.90 -9.06 -16.36
CA SER A 286 -8.96 -10.05 -15.81
C SER A 286 -8.38 -10.95 -16.91
N GLY A 287 -9.26 -11.47 -17.78
CA GLY A 287 -8.95 -12.45 -18.83
C GLY A 287 -8.92 -13.87 -18.26
N GLY A 288 -9.74 -14.78 -18.78
CA GLY A 288 -9.81 -16.17 -18.31
C GLY A 288 -8.66 -17.07 -18.77
N ASN A 289 -7.77 -16.54 -19.61
CA ASN A 289 -6.52 -17.13 -20.05
C ASN A 289 -5.39 -16.07 -19.97
N TRP A 290 -4.13 -16.46 -20.09
CA TRP A 290 -2.98 -15.54 -20.01
C TRP A 290 -2.75 -14.71 -21.29
N TYR A 291 -3.58 -14.90 -22.31
CA TYR A 291 -3.63 -14.11 -23.53
C TYR A 291 -5.08 -14.04 -24.03
N ASP A 292 -5.41 -13.01 -24.80
CA ASP A 292 -6.71 -12.87 -25.45
C ASP A 292 -6.60 -11.99 -26.70
N ALA A 293 -6.76 -12.60 -27.87
CA ALA A 293 -6.72 -11.91 -29.16
C ALA A 293 -7.81 -10.84 -29.30
N LYS A 294 -8.98 -11.01 -28.65
CA LYS A 294 -10.08 -10.03 -28.69
C LYS A 294 -9.73 -8.75 -27.91
N LEU A 295 -8.90 -8.89 -26.87
CA LEU A 295 -8.38 -7.76 -26.09
C LEU A 295 -7.10 -7.19 -26.71
N GLY A 296 -6.57 -7.81 -27.78
CA GLY A 296 -5.31 -7.42 -28.41
C GLY A 296 -4.08 -7.76 -27.57
N ILE A 297 -4.15 -8.82 -26.75
CA ILE A 297 -3.03 -9.28 -25.92
C ILE A 297 -2.60 -10.67 -26.40
N SER A 298 -1.44 -10.74 -27.04
CA SER A 298 -0.82 -11.99 -27.46
C SER A 298 -0.05 -12.67 -26.33
N GLN A 299 0.40 -13.91 -26.56
CA GLN A 299 1.33 -14.58 -25.66
C GLN A 299 2.65 -13.82 -25.56
N ASP A 300 3.16 -13.28 -26.67
CA ASP A 300 4.40 -12.49 -26.67
C ASP A 300 4.24 -11.20 -25.86
N ASP A 301 3.13 -10.48 -25.96
CA ASP A 301 2.85 -9.30 -25.13
C ASP A 301 2.88 -9.64 -23.63
N PHE A 302 2.31 -10.78 -23.24
CA PHE A 302 2.35 -11.21 -21.85
C PHE A 302 3.78 -11.52 -21.38
N LEU A 303 4.57 -12.18 -22.22
CA LEU A 303 5.98 -12.48 -21.92
C LEU A 303 6.86 -11.23 -21.91
N ASP A 304 6.57 -10.24 -22.76
CA ASP A 304 7.25 -8.94 -22.75
C ASP A 304 6.98 -8.18 -21.44
N ALA A 305 5.77 -8.29 -20.89
CA ALA A 305 5.48 -7.75 -19.55
C ALA A 305 6.32 -8.44 -18.46
N VAL A 306 6.51 -9.77 -18.55
CA VAL A 306 7.41 -10.52 -17.65
C VAL A 306 8.86 -10.05 -17.79
N ASP A 307 9.32 -9.77 -19.01
CA ASP A 307 10.67 -9.25 -19.26
C ASP A 307 10.85 -7.84 -18.69
N ILE A 308 9.86 -6.97 -18.81
CA ILE A 308 9.88 -5.64 -18.17
C ILE A 308 10.00 -5.79 -16.66
N LEU A 309 9.22 -6.67 -16.03
CA LEU A 309 9.27 -6.89 -14.58
C LEU A 309 10.64 -7.42 -14.15
N THR A 310 11.12 -8.51 -14.74
CA THR A 310 12.39 -9.13 -14.34
C THR A 310 13.58 -8.21 -14.58
N LYS A 311 13.63 -7.50 -15.71
CA LYS A 311 14.68 -6.51 -16.02
C LYS A 311 14.76 -5.39 -14.98
N ASN A 312 13.62 -4.92 -14.49
CA ASN A 312 13.56 -3.77 -13.59
C ASN A 312 13.59 -4.14 -12.10
N LEU A 313 13.27 -5.38 -11.74
CA LEU A 313 13.02 -5.78 -10.36
C LEU A 313 13.93 -6.92 -9.87
N CYS A 314 14.63 -7.65 -10.75
CA CYS A 314 15.55 -8.70 -10.34
C CYS A 314 16.88 -8.11 -9.82
N SER A 315 16.89 -7.59 -8.60
CA SER A 315 18.12 -7.12 -7.95
C SER A 315 17.99 -7.10 -6.43
N ALA A 316 19.13 -7.00 -5.73
CA ALA A 316 19.18 -6.83 -4.28
C ALA A 316 18.40 -5.60 -3.75
N LYS A 317 18.09 -4.60 -4.59
CA LYS A 317 17.26 -3.45 -4.21
C LYS A 317 15.80 -3.84 -3.92
N TYR A 318 15.33 -4.93 -4.52
CA TYR A 318 14.00 -5.48 -4.38
C TYR A 318 14.07 -6.91 -3.83
N TRP A 319 14.98 -7.11 -2.87
CA TRP A 319 15.31 -8.41 -2.29
C TRP A 319 14.09 -9.14 -1.74
N ASN A 320 13.02 -8.44 -1.38
CA ASN A 320 11.81 -8.99 -0.78
C ASN A 320 10.81 -9.56 -1.81
N ILE A 321 11.07 -9.46 -3.12
CA ILE A 321 10.22 -10.09 -4.14
C ILE A 321 10.49 -11.59 -4.17
N MET A 322 9.47 -12.39 -3.85
CA MET A 322 9.57 -13.86 -3.87
C MET A 322 9.38 -14.47 -5.26
N GLY A 323 8.67 -13.77 -6.14
CA GLY A 323 8.50 -14.16 -7.53
C GLY A 323 7.21 -13.63 -8.15
N LEU A 324 6.74 -14.35 -9.17
CA LEU A 324 5.51 -14.02 -9.89
C LEU A 324 4.44 -15.08 -9.64
N ASP A 325 3.23 -14.60 -9.42
CA ASP A 325 2.02 -15.36 -9.65
C ASP A 325 1.63 -15.19 -11.12
N LEU A 326 1.73 -16.33 -11.83
CA LEU A 326 1.96 -16.36 -13.27
C LEU A 326 0.73 -15.96 -14.08
N LYS A 327 -0.47 -16.15 -13.53
CA LYS A 327 -1.72 -15.61 -14.05
C LYS A 327 -2.80 -15.80 -13.00
N ASN A 328 -3.49 -14.72 -12.65
CA ASN A 328 -4.64 -14.80 -11.77
C ASN A 328 -5.83 -15.51 -12.41
N GLU A 329 -6.41 -16.44 -11.69
CA GLU A 329 -7.69 -17.09 -11.94
C GLU A 329 -7.93 -17.53 -13.39
N PRO A 330 -7.10 -18.41 -13.98
CA PRO A 330 -7.46 -19.08 -15.22
C PRO A 330 -8.84 -19.76 -15.08
N HIS A 331 -9.78 -19.46 -15.98
CA HIS A 331 -11.15 -20.01 -15.94
C HIS A 331 -11.78 -20.23 -17.32
N GLU A 332 -11.11 -19.79 -18.40
CA GLU A 332 -11.53 -20.02 -19.79
C GLU A 332 -10.48 -20.85 -20.54
N THR A 333 -9.77 -21.74 -19.82
CA THR A 333 -8.71 -22.60 -20.35
C THR A 333 -8.76 -23.99 -19.72
N THR A 334 -8.16 -24.97 -20.38
CA THR A 334 -8.01 -26.33 -19.83
C THR A 334 -6.75 -26.43 -18.97
N TRP A 335 -6.70 -27.41 -18.06
CA TRP A 335 -5.49 -27.63 -17.26
C TRP A 335 -4.28 -27.94 -18.13
N ASP A 336 -4.44 -28.76 -19.17
CA ASP A 336 -3.36 -29.16 -20.08
C ASP A 336 -2.79 -28.00 -20.90
N ASP A 337 -3.63 -27.01 -21.24
CA ASP A 337 -3.16 -25.80 -21.91
C ASP A 337 -2.55 -24.82 -20.91
N TRP A 338 -3.17 -24.67 -19.74
CA TRP A 338 -2.65 -23.80 -18.68
C TRP A 338 -1.29 -24.25 -18.17
N VAL A 339 -1.09 -25.53 -17.87
CA VAL A 339 0.18 -26.05 -17.33
C VAL A 339 1.35 -25.88 -18.32
N LYS A 340 1.08 -25.93 -19.62
CA LYS A 340 2.07 -25.57 -20.66
C LYS A 340 2.36 -24.07 -20.65
N GLY A 341 1.32 -23.25 -20.58
CA GLY A 341 1.44 -21.78 -20.48
C GLY A 341 2.26 -21.37 -19.26
N SER A 342 1.95 -21.92 -18.08
CA SER A 342 2.67 -21.61 -16.85
C SER A 342 4.15 -22.00 -16.92
N ALA A 343 4.49 -23.13 -17.54
CA ALA A 343 5.88 -23.53 -17.79
C ALA A 343 6.61 -22.56 -18.74
N ILE A 344 5.94 -22.05 -19.77
CA ILE A 344 6.50 -21.04 -20.71
C ILE A 344 6.76 -19.72 -19.99
N ILE A 345 5.78 -19.21 -19.24
CA ILE A 345 5.89 -17.96 -18.47
C ILE A 345 7.00 -18.09 -17.42
N ALA A 346 7.04 -19.21 -16.68
CA ALA A 346 8.08 -19.48 -15.70
C ALA A 346 9.47 -19.56 -16.34
N ALA A 347 9.61 -20.18 -17.52
CA ALA A 347 10.88 -20.22 -18.23
C ALA A 347 11.37 -18.80 -18.61
N ARG A 348 10.46 -17.93 -19.09
CA ARG A 348 10.79 -16.53 -19.38
C ARG A 348 11.19 -15.77 -18.12
N MET A 349 10.40 -15.90 -17.05
CA MET A 349 10.71 -15.31 -15.75
C MET A 349 12.08 -15.75 -15.24
N HIS A 350 12.40 -17.03 -15.29
CA HIS A 350 13.68 -17.57 -14.80
C HIS A 350 14.88 -17.18 -15.66
N ALA A 351 14.68 -16.84 -16.94
CA ALA A 351 15.73 -16.29 -17.78
C ALA A 351 16.11 -14.87 -17.33
N GLY A 352 15.14 -14.05 -16.93
CA GLY A 352 15.36 -12.71 -16.39
C GLY A 352 15.72 -12.68 -14.90
N CYS A 353 15.17 -13.61 -14.10
CA CYS A 353 15.40 -13.71 -12.67
C CYS A 353 15.40 -15.16 -12.16
N PRO A 354 16.58 -15.80 -12.04
CA PRO A 354 16.65 -17.22 -11.65
C PRO A 354 16.29 -17.47 -10.17
N ASN A 355 16.29 -16.43 -9.34
CA ASN A 355 16.10 -16.53 -7.90
C ASN A 355 14.62 -16.52 -7.48
N TRP A 356 13.71 -16.12 -8.36
CA TRP A 356 12.27 -16.08 -8.11
C TRP A 356 11.62 -17.47 -8.17
N MET A 357 10.47 -17.62 -7.52
CA MET A 357 9.56 -18.75 -7.68
C MET A 357 8.40 -18.38 -8.61
N GLY A 358 7.81 -19.39 -9.27
CA GLY A 358 6.58 -19.23 -10.04
C GLY A 358 5.41 -19.85 -9.29
N PHE A 359 4.37 -19.05 -9.05
CA PHE A 359 3.13 -19.48 -8.41
C PHE A 359 2.12 -19.84 -9.49
N VAL A 360 1.65 -21.09 -9.47
CA VAL A 360 0.71 -21.67 -10.44
C VAL A 360 -0.63 -21.86 -9.77
N GLU A 361 -1.59 -21.01 -10.12
CA GLU A 361 -2.99 -21.20 -9.72
C GLU A 361 -3.64 -22.37 -10.47
N GLY A 362 -4.85 -22.74 -10.07
CA GLY A 362 -5.69 -23.74 -10.72
C GLY A 362 -6.47 -23.20 -11.91
N ILE A 363 -7.43 -24.00 -12.38
CA ILE A 363 -8.43 -23.61 -13.38
C ILE A 363 -9.84 -23.63 -12.79
N ASN A 364 -10.84 -23.25 -13.58
CA ASN A 364 -12.26 -23.52 -13.29
C ASN A 364 -12.77 -24.70 -14.11
N ALA A 365 -13.19 -25.78 -13.47
CA ALA A 365 -13.84 -26.90 -14.14
C ALA A 365 -15.03 -27.44 -13.34
N ALA A 366 -15.88 -28.22 -14.01
CA ALA A 366 -16.99 -28.92 -13.37
C ALA A 366 -16.51 -30.24 -12.79
N HIS A 367 -16.81 -30.47 -11.50
CA HIS A 367 -16.37 -31.64 -10.76
C HIS A 367 -17.52 -32.28 -10.00
N LYS A 368 -17.29 -33.55 -9.63
CA LYS A 368 -18.14 -34.30 -8.73
C LYS A 368 -17.30 -34.82 -7.56
N MET A 369 -17.82 -34.66 -6.36
CA MET A 369 -17.21 -35.21 -5.15
C MET A 369 -18.28 -35.82 -4.24
N THR A 370 -17.90 -36.82 -3.45
CA THR A 370 -18.80 -37.41 -2.46
C THR A 370 -18.41 -36.95 -1.07
N ILE A 371 -19.32 -36.25 -0.38
CA ILE A 371 -19.14 -35.81 1.00
C ILE A 371 -20.39 -36.26 1.77
N ASP A 372 -20.21 -36.87 2.95
CA ASP A 372 -21.32 -37.35 3.79
C ASP A 372 -22.19 -38.43 3.12
N GLY A 373 -21.60 -39.24 2.24
CA GLY A 373 -22.36 -40.19 1.41
C GLY A 373 -23.27 -39.54 0.38
N THR A 374 -23.17 -38.21 0.19
CA THR A 374 -23.92 -37.44 -0.81
C THR A 374 -22.99 -37.02 -1.94
N GLU A 375 -23.38 -37.29 -3.19
CA GLU A 375 -22.67 -36.77 -4.36
C GLU A 375 -23.04 -35.29 -4.60
N TRP A 376 -22.02 -34.46 -4.75
CA TRP A 376 -22.13 -33.04 -5.06
C TRP A 376 -21.56 -32.79 -6.45
N SER A 377 -22.31 -32.10 -7.30
CA SER A 377 -21.76 -31.48 -8.52
C SER A 377 -21.46 -30.02 -8.22
N TYR A 378 -20.27 -29.56 -8.56
CA TYR A 378 -19.83 -28.20 -8.28
C TYR A 378 -18.87 -27.70 -9.38
N PHE A 379 -18.62 -26.41 -9.39
CA PHE A 379 -17.54 -25.80 -10.17
C PHE A 379 -16.45 -25.34 -9.22
N ASP A 380 -15.19 -25.53 -9.61
CA ASP A 380 -14.07 -25.00 -8.84
C ASP A 380 -14.21 -23.49 -8.66
N TRP A 381 -13.54 -22.94 -7.65
CA TRP A 381 -13.26 -21.51 -7.67
C TRP A 381 -12.40 -21.21 -8.91
N TRP A 382 -12.55 -20.03 -9.51
CA TRP A 382 -11.59 -19.62 -10.53
C TRP A 382 -10.19 -19.60 -9.90
N GLY A 383 -9.18 -20.16 -10.58
CA GLY A 383 -7.86 -20.35 -9.97
C GLY A 383 -7.78 -21.44 -8.89
N GLY A 384 -8.86 -22.16 -8.58
CA GLY A 384 -8.91 -23.13 -7.49
C GLY A 384 -8.62 -24.58 -7.90
N GLY A 385 -9.02 -24.99 -9.11
CA GLY A 385 -8.99 -26.39 -9.53
C GLY A 385 -7.59 -26.87 -9.92
N LEU A 386 -6.95 -27.68 -9.08
CA LEU A 386 -5.63 -28.27 -9.31
C LEU A 386 -5.69 -29.79 -9.55
N GLN A 387 -6.88 -30.38 -9.67
CA GLN A 387 -7.09 -31.83 -9.82
C GLN A 387 -6.30 -32.42 -11.00
N GLY A 388 -6.11 -31.65 -12.09
CA GLY A 388 -5.32 -32.06 -13.24
C GLY A 388 -3.83 -32.30 -12.93
N ALA A 389 -3.29 -31.71 -11.85
CA ALA A 389 -1.92 -31.93 -11.41
C ALA A 389 -1.66 -33.37 -10.94
N LYS A 390 -2.71 -34.15 -10.62
CA LYS A 390 -2.58 -35.59 -10.29
C LYS A 390 -1.99 -36.39 -11.45
N THR A 391 -2.32 -36.01 -12.68
CA THR A 391 -1.91 -36.72 -13.91
C THR A 391 -0.86 -35.95 -14.70
N ASN A 392 -0.93 -34.61 -14.69
CA ASN A 392 -0.04 -33.73 -15.43
C ASN A 392 0.39 -32.57 -14.53
N PRO A 393 1.32 -32.79 -13.57
CA PRO A 393 1.79 -31.74 -12.67
C PRO A 393 2.54 -30.66 -13.45
N ALA A 394 2.51 -29.42 -12.95
CA ALA A 394 3.38 -28.38 -13.47
C ALA A 394 4.85 -28.77 -13.25
N VAL A 395 5.70 -28.49 -14.24
CA VAL A 395 7.14 -28.76 -14.15
C VAL A 395 7.89 -27.56 -14.70
N PHE A 396 8.78 -27.01 -13.88
CA PHE A 396 9.69 -25.96 -14.29
C PHE A 396 11.07 -26.53 -14.58
N GLN A 397 11.78 -25.91 -15.53
CA GLN A 397 13.16 -26.31 -15.86
C GLN A 397 14.13 -26.10 -14.70
N LYS A 398 13.87 -25.10 -13.85
CA LYS A 398 14.64 -24.88 -12.62
C LYS A 398 14.00 -25.65 -11.47
N PRO A 399 14.77 -26.48 -10.74
CA PRO A 399 14.24 -27.25 -9.62
C PRO A 399 13.84 -26.34 -8.47
N ASN A 400 12.89 -26.79 -7.66
CA ASN A 400 12.42 -26.12 -6.44
C ASN A 400 11.86 -24.71 -6.69
N LYS A 401 11.33 -24.43 -7.88
CA LYS A 401 10.78 -23.11 -8.24
C LYS A 401 9.26 -23.06 -8.36
N LEU A 402 8.59 -24.20 -8.28
CA LEU A 402 7.16 -24.31 -8.42
C LEU A 402 6.47 -24.14 -7.07
N VAL A 403 5.49 -23.25 -7.01
CA VAL A 403 4.53 -23.17 -5.90
C VAL A 403 3.14 -23.33 -6.49
N TYR A 404 2.32 -24.22 -5.92
CA TYR A 404 0.90 -24.26 -6.28
C TYR A 404 0.14 -23.21 -5.47
N ALA A 405 -0.69 -22.43 -6.14
CA ALA A 405 -1.34 -21.24 -5.57
C ALA A 405 -2.86 -21.22 -5.73
N PRO A 406 -3.61 -22.24 -5.25
CA PRO A 406 -5.03 -22.31 -5.49
C PRO A 406 -5.80 -21.20 -4.77
N HIS A 407 -6.93 -20.81 -5.35
CA HIS A 407 -7.92 -19.94 -4.70
C HIS A 407 -9.02 -20.78 -4.04
N TYR A 408 -9.48 -20.33 -2.86
CA TYR A 408 -10.62 -20.95 -2.20
C TYR A 408 -11.41 -19.91 -1.41
N TYR A 409 -12.69 -19.75 -1.77
CA TYR A 409 -13.55 -18.69 -1.22
C TYR A 409 -14.67 -19.23 -0.31
N ASN A 410 -15.38 -18.30 0.32
CA ASN A 410 -16.59 -18.58 1.08
C ASN A 410 -17.86 -18.22 0.28
N THR A 411 -19.03 -18.44 0.87
CA THR A 411 -20.32 -18.30 0.17
C THR A 411 -20.67 -16.86 -0.22
N ALA A 412 -19.94 -15.84 0.27
CA ALA A 412 -20.16 -14.46 -0.14
C ALA A 412 -19.75 -14.19 -1.59
N VAL A 413 -18.75 -14.91 -2.09
CA VAL A 413 -18.33 -14.85 -3.51
C VAL A 413 -19.31 -15.62 -4.38
N SER A 414 -19.55 -16.88 -4.03
CA SER A 414 -20.54 -17.73 -4.70
C SER A 414 -21.09 -18.78 -3.73
N PRO A 415 -22.42 -18.90 -3.56
CA PRO A 415 -23.00 -19.87 -2.64
C PRO A 415 -22.85 -21.29 -3.18
N GLN A 416 -21.79 -21.98 -2.77
CA GLN A 416 -21.54 -23.37 -3.14
C GLN A 416 -22.47 -24.32 -2.37
N PRO A 417 -23.17 -25.26 -3.05
CA PRO A 417 -24.23 -26.05 -2.44
C PRO A 417 -23.72 -26.99 -1.34
N TYR A 418 -22.47 -27.48 -1.46
CA TYR A 418 -21.87 -28.34 -0.45
C TYR A 418 -21.66 -27.62 0.90
N LEU A 419 -21.66 -26.29 0.96
CA LEU A 419 -21.53 -25.52 2.21
C LEU A 419 -22.88 -25.39 2.97
N TYR A 420 -23.97 -25.92 2.42
CA TYR A 420 -25.29 -25.88 3.02
C TYR A 420 -25.93 -27.27 3.16
N GLY A 421 -26.88 -27.37 4.09
CA GLY A 421 -27.76 -28.51 4.25
C GLY A 421 -28.97 -28.46 3.30
N PRO A 422 -29.88 -29.45 3.40
CA PRO A 422 -31.13 -29.45 2.64
C PRO A 422 -31.90 -28.13 2.79
N LYS A 423 -32.52 -27.67 1.71
CA LYS A 423 -33.25 -26.38 1.66
C LYS A 423 -32.36 -25.16 2.04
N ASN A 424 -31.06 -25.22 1.72
CA ASN A 424 -30.08 -24.18 2.02
C ASN A 424 -29.92 -23.87 3.53
N ALA A 425 -30.18 -24.84 4.40
CA ALA A 425 -30.03 -24.67 5.84
C ALA A 425 -28.55 -24.55 6.22
N GLU A 426 -28.20 -23.60 7.10
CA GLU A 426 -26.84 -23.49 7.61
C GLU A 426 -26.45 -24.68 8.48
N LEU A 427 -25.22 -25.15 8.29
CA LEU A 427 -24.66 -26.33 8.96
C LEU A 427 -24.16 -25.99 10.37
N ASP A 428 -24.08 -27.01 11.24
CA ASP A 428 -23.28 -26.94 12.47
C ASP A 428 -21.77 -26.92 12.15
N ASP A 429 -20.97 -26.58 13.16
CA ASP A 429 -19.53 -26.38 13.00
C ASP A 429 -18.78 -27.66 12.61
N GLU A 430 -19.17 -28.82 13.15
CA GLU A 430 -18.51 -30.10 12.83
C GLU A 430 -18.73 -30.47 11.37
N THR A 431 -19.98 -30.39 10.93
CA THR A 431 -20.33 -30.68 9.53
C THR A 431 -19.68 -29.67 8.59
N LEU A 432 -19.81 -28.36 8.83
CA LEU A 432 -19.24 -27.33 7.94
C LEU A 432 -17.71 -27.47 7.84
N ARG A 433 -17.01 -27.65 8.97
CA ARG A 433 -15.54 -27.86 8.98
C ARG A 433 -15.13 -29.03 8.11
N ARG A 434 -15.81 -30.17 8.26
CA ARG A 434 -15.53 -31.39 7.49
C ARG A 434 -15.79 -31.20 6.00
N ARG A 435 -16.82 -30.42 5.62
CA ARG A 435 -17.10 -30.12 4.21
C ARG A 435 -16.11 -29.15 3.59
N VAL A 436 -15.65 -28.14 4.33
CA VAL A 436 -14.56 -27.26 3.90
C VAL A 436 -13.27 -28.07 3.68
N GLN A 437 -12.94 -28.96 4.61
CA GLN A 437 -11.80 -29.86 4.46
C GLN A 437 -11.94 -30.77 3.23
N ALA A 438 -13.06 -31.47 3.08
CA ALA A 438 -13.25 -32.40 1.97
C ALA A 438 -13.24 -31.72 0.59
N SER A 439 -13.82 -30.53 0.48
CA SER A 439 -13.85 -29.79 -0.79
C SER A 439 -12.51 -29.15 -1.15
N SER A 440 -11.77 -28.61 -0.18
CA SER A 440 -10.39 -28.14 -0.42
C SER A 440 -9.42 -29.30 -0.74
N GLU A 441 -9.58 -30.46 -0.10
CA GLU A 441 -8.82 -31.67 -0.42
C GLU A 441 -9.09 -32.16 -1.85
N ASP A 442 -10.35 -32.18 -2.27
CA ASP A 442 -10.72 -32.58 -3.62
C ASP A 442 -10.10 -31.65 -4.68
N MET A 443 -10.14 -30.33 -4.45
CA MET A 443 -9.58 -29.33 -5.36
C MET A 443 -8.05 -29.36 -5.43
N PHE A 444 -7.36 -29.40 -4.28
CA PHE A 444 -5.91 -29.21 -4.22
C PHE A 444 -5.17 -29.83 -3.03
N GLY A 445 -5.84 -30.22 -1.94
CA GLY A 445 -5.17 -30.66 -0.70
C GLY A 445 -4.29 -31.91 -0.87
N PHE A 446 -4.56 -32.74 -1.89
CA PHE A 446 -3.68 -33.87 -2.25
C PHE A 446 -2.22 -33.45 -2.53
N LEU A 447 -1.99 -32.22 -3.02
CA LEU A 447 -0.65 -31.66 -3.24
C LEU A 447 0.06 -31.34 -1.91
N VAL A 448 -0.70 -30.89 -0.91
CA VAL A 448 -0.21 -30.66 0.45
C VAL A 448 0.21 -31.97 1.09
N THR A 449 -0.57 -33.03 0.88
CA THR A 449 -0.23 -34.38 1.35
C THR A 449 1.02 -34.94 0.66
N ALA A 450 1.18 -34.69 -0.65
CA ALA A 450 2.34 -35.15 -1.42
C ALA A 450 3.66 -34.47 -1.00
N LYS A 451 3.60 -33.24 -0.50
CA LYS A 451 4.76 -32.46 0.02
C LYS A 451 5.95 -32.36 -0.93
N THR A 452 5.73 -32.45 -2.23
CA THR A 452 6.82 -32.27 -3.22
C THR A 452 7.12 -30.78 -3.36
N ASP A 453 6.13 -30.03 -3.81
CA ASP A 453 6.13 -28.57 -3.88
C ASP A 453 5.26 -27.99 -2.76
N SER A 454 5.47 -26.72 -2.44
CA SER A 454 4.65 -26.00 -1.46
C SER A 454 3.30 -25.57 -2.06
N VAL A 455 2.27 -25.56 -1.22
CA VAL A 455 0.96 -24.97 -1.53
C VAL A 455 0.76 -23.72 -0.68
N VAL A 456 0.41 -22.61 -1.32
CA VAL A 456 0.10 -21.32 -0.67
C VAL A 456 -1.22 -20.84 -1.23
N LEU A 457 -2.25 -20.60 -0.41
CA LEU A 457 -3.52 -20.09 -0.96
C LEU A 457 -3.30 -18.70 -1.58
N GLY A 458 -3.53 -18.56 -2.89
CA GLY A 458 -3.31 -17.32 -3.64
C GLY A 458 -4.31 -16.24 -3.26
N GLU A 459 -5.56 -16.64 -3.07
CA GLU A 459 -6.64 -15.86 -2.49
C GLU A 459 -7.55 -16.76 -1.68
N PHE A 460 -7.95 -16.27 -0.51
CA PHE A 460 -8.98 -16.90 0.31
C PHE A 460 -9.66 -15.87 1.21
N ALA A 461 -10.68 -16.30 1.95
CA ALA A 461 -11.57 -15.47 2.77
C ALA A 461 -12.63 -14.75 1.93
N GLY A 462 -12.99 -13.52 2.30
CA GLY A 462 -14.08 -12.74 1.72
C GLY A 462 -14.76 -11.90 2.80
N LEU A 463 -16.07 -11.73 2.69
CA LEU A 463 -16.90 -11.09 3.71
C LEU A 463 -16.76 -11.84 5.06
N TYR A 464 -16.68 -11.12 6.19
CA TYR A 464 -16.30 -11.71 7.48
C TYR A 464 -17.06 -11.10 8.68
N LYS A 465 -16.79 -9.85 9.05
CA LYS A 465 -17.52 -9.08 10.07
C LYS A 465 -18.96 -8.83 9.64
N GLY A 466 -19.16 -8.55 8.36
CA GLY A 466 -20.46 -8.24 7.79
C GLY A 466 -21.39 -9.44 7.66
N ASP A 467 -20.97 -10.66 8.04
CA ASP A 467 -21.76 -11.88 7.82
C ASP A 467 -23.10 -11.82 8.55
N GLN A 468 -24.18 -11.77 7.77
CA GLN A 468 -25.57 -11.70 8.22
C GLN A 468 -26.24 -13.08 8.23
N SER A 469 -25.52 -14.15 7.92
CA SER A 469 -26.04 -15.52 8.00
C SER A 469 -26.34 -15.86 9.47
N PRO A 470 -27.51 -16.44 9.82
CA PRO A 470 -27.88 -16.74 11.20
C PRO A 470 -26.84 -17.51 12.04
N LYS A 471 -26.09 -18.42 11.43
CA LYS A 471 -25.00 -19.17 12.05
C LYS A 471 -23.61 -18.66 11.64
N LEU A 472 -23.50 -17.58 10.89
CA LEU A 472 -22.26 -17.03 10.36
C LEU A 472 -21.51 -18.01 9.43
N THR A 473 -22.21 -18.68 8.51
CA THR A 473 -21.59 -19.65 7.58
C THR A 473 -20.50 -19.04 6.70
N ILE A 474 -20.62 -17.78 6.26
CA ILE A 474 -19.61 -17.12 5.41
C ILE A 474 -18.30 -17.01 6.21
N ARG A 475 -18.38 -16.44 7.41
CA ARG A 475 -17.24 -16.26 8.32
C ARG A 475 -16.65 -17.61 8.74
N ARG A 476 -17.47 -18.55 9.20
CA ARG A 476 -17.01 -19.87 9.68
C ARG A 476 -16.33 -20.69 8.59
N THR A 477 -16.75 -20.55 7.33
CA THR A 477 -16.07 -21.20 6.20
C THR A 477 -14.61 -20.74 6.11
N THR A 478 -14.36 -19.45 6.31
CA THR A 478 -13.00 -18.88 6.37
C THR A 478 -12.24 -19.41 7.58
N ASP A 479 -12.87 -19.42 8.76
CA ASP A 479 -12.25 -19.92 9.99
C ASP A 479 -11.79 -21.38 9.84
N PHE A 480 -12.66 -22.25 9.31
CA PHE A 480 -12.33 -23.65 9.10
C PHE A 480 -11.30 -23.88 7.99
N LEU A 481 -11.27 -23.05 6.95
CA LEU A 481 -10.21 -23.12 5.95
C LEU A 481 -8.84 -22.79 6.56
N ILE A 482 -8.76 -21.80 7.47
CA ILE A 482 -7.51 -21.50 8.19
C ILE A 482 -7.13 -22.67 9.12
N GLU A 483 -8.12 -23.30 9.78
CA GLU A 483 -7.87 -24.52 10.57
C GLU A 483 -7.26 -25.64 9.71
N VAL A 484 -7.83 -25.91 8.54
CA VAL A 484 -7.32 -26.88 7.55
C VAL A 484 -5.89 -26.51 7.12
N MET A 485 -5.68 -25.24 6.72
CA MET A 485 -4.37 -24.73 6.30
C MET A 485 -3.27 -25.01 7.33
N VAL A 486 -3.54 -24.69 8.60
CA VAL A 486 -2.59 -24.89 9.70
C VAL A 486 -2.39 -26.37 10.01
N ALA A 487 -3.48 -27.15 10.06
CA ALA A 487 -3.43 -28.56 10.46
C ALA A 487 -2.72 -29.45 9.42
N GLU A 488 -2.93 -29.18 8.13
CA GLU A 488 -2.41 -30.03 7.05
C GLU A 488 -1.01 -29.58 6.57
N GLY A 489 -0.56 -28.40 6.99
CA GLY A 489 0.80 -27.93 6.77
C GLY A 489 1.01 -27.23 5.43
N TYR A 490 0.05 -26.40 5.03
CA TYR A 490 0.20 -25.46 3.92
C TYR A 490 1.33 -24.47 4.23
N ALA A 491 2.00 -23.95 3.21
CA ALA A 491 3.05 -22.93 3.37
C ALA A 491 2.49 -21.53 3.65
N GLY A 492 1.18 -21.38 3.77
CA GLY A 492 0.48 -20.16 4.14
C GLY A 492 -0.58 -19.74 3.13
N GLY A 493 -0.89 -18.45 3.09
CA GLY A 493 -1.82 -17.90 2.11
C GLY A 493 -1.93 -16.38 2.14
N PHE A 494 -2.58 -15.80 1.14
CA PHE A 494 -2.89 -14.37 1.05
C PHE A 494 -4.40 -14.16 1.20
N MET A 495 -4.80 -13.53 2.29
CA MET A 495 -6.21 -13.19 2.53
C MET A 495 -6.64 -12.10 1.54
N TRP A 496 -7.79 -12.30 0.90
CA TRP A 496 -8.47 -11.32 0.07
C TRP A 496 -9.54 -10.59 0.92
N SER A 497 -9.38 -9.30 1.23
CA SER A 497 -8.23 -8.43 0.93
C SER A 497 -7.98 -7.36 2.00
N LEU A 498 -6.86 -6.63 1.89
CA LEU A 498 -6.59 -5.45 2.70
C LEU A 498 -7.66 -4.37 2.49
N ASN A 499 -8.08 -4.22 1.23
CA ASN A 499 -8.90 -3.13 0.73
C ASN A 499 -10.37 -3.28 1.15
N PRO A 500 -11.02 -2.24 1.70
CA PRO A 500 -12.46 -2.25 1.98
C PRO A 500 -13.32 -2.35 0.71
N GLU A 501 -12.80 -1.92 -0.45
CA GLU A 501 -13.57 -1.85 -1.69
C GLU A 501 -13.88 -3.22 -2.32
N SER A 502 -13.32 -4.32 -1.79
CA SER A 502 -13.60 -5.67 -2.28
C SER A 502 -15.09 -5.97 -2.25
N ALA A 503 -15.66 -6.42 -3.37
CA ALA A 503 -17.09 -6.61 -3.54
C ALA A 503 -17.47 -8.10 -3.56
N TYR A 504 -18.53 -8.44 -2.83
CA TYR A 504 -19.11 -9.79 -2.72
C TYR A 504 -20.59 -9.78 -3.09
N GLN A 505 -21.08 -10.91 -3.61
CA GLN A 505 -22.36 -10.98 -4.33
C GLN A 505 -23.49 -11.61 -3.50
N TYR A 506 -23.19 -12.03 -2.27
CA TYR A 506 -24.13 -12.79 -1.44
C TYR A 506 -23.93 -12.55 0.07
N ASN A 507 -24.98 -12.15 0.80
CA ASN A 507 -24.96 -12.07 2.27
C ASN A 507 -26.33 -11.78 2.92
N PRO A 508 -27.06 -12.78 3.46
CA PRO A 508 -27.20 -14.15 2.97
C PRO A 508 -28.20 -14.21 1.78
N ALA A 509 -28.41 -13.08 1.11
CA ALA A 509 -29.18 -12.97 -0.11
C ALA A 509 -28.31 -12.37 -1.21
N PRO A 510 -28.65 -12.57 -2.50
CA PRO A 510 -27.96 -11.91 -3.59
C PRO A 510 -27.95 -10.39 -3.41
N GLY A 511 -26.79 -9.75 -3.60
CA GLY A 511 -26.61 -8.31 -3.42
C GLY A 511 -25.20 -7.87 -3.80
N THR A 512 -24.80 -6.67 -3.39
CA THR A 512 -23.39 -6.24 -3.46
C THR A 512 -22.99 -5.72 -2.10
N TYR A 513 -21.98 -6.34 -1.52
CA TYR A 513 -21.49 -6.08 -0.18
C TYR A 513 -20.01 -5.81 -0.25
N HIS A 514 -19.51 -4.83 0.51
CA HIS A 514 -18.10 -4.47 0.50
C HIS A 514 -17.48 -4.77 1.87
N GLU A 515 -16.33 -5.43 1.87
CA GLU A 515 -15.57 -5.67 3.10
C GLU A 515 -14.11 -6.00 2.82
N GLY A 516 -13.22 -5.44 3.64
CA GLY A 516 -11.81 -5.79 3.72
C GLY A 516 -11.29 -5.79 5.14
N LEU A 517 -9.98 -5.98 5.27
CA LEU A 517 -9.27 -5.92 6.54
C LEU A 517 -9.26 -4.50 7.13
N LEU A 518 -9.32 -3.48 6.27
CA LEU A 518 -9.57 -2.09 6.65
C LEU A 518 -11.04 -1.73 6.38
N GLU A 519 -11.54 -0.71 7.08
CA GLU A 519 -12.83 -0.08 6.82
C GLU A 519 -12.67 1.01 5.74
N ASP A 520 -13.78 1.52 5.18
CA ASP A 520 -13.82 2.46 4.04
C ASP A 520 -12.96 3.73 4.22
N ASP A 521 -12.68 4.12 5.46
CA ASP A 521 -11.85 5.28 5.77
C ASP A 521 -10.34 5.04 5.55
N TRP A 522 -9.92 3.78 5.36
CA TRP A 522 -8.51 3.35 5.31
C TRP A 522 -7.68 3.70 6.57
N LEU A 523 -8.33 4.11 7.65
CA LEU A 523 -7.74 4.54 8.93
C LEU A 523 -8.22 3.69 10.10
N THR A 524 -9.28 2.91 9.92
CA THR A 524 -9.82 1.99 10.92
C THR A 524 -9.65 0.56 10.42
N SER A 525 -9.11 -0.32 11.26
CA SER A 525 -9.11 -1.75 10.96
C SER A 525 -10.46 -2.39 11.26
N ASN A 526 -10.85 -3.33 10.42
CA ASN A 526 -11.94 -4.24 10.72
C ASN A 526 -11.48 -5.22 11.80
N THR A 527 -11.67 -4.83 13.06
CA THR A 527 -11.13 -5.57 14.22
C THR A 527 -11.62 -7.01 14.32
N VAL A 528 -12.83 -7.30 13.84
CA VAL A 528 -13.40 -8.67 13.84
C VAL A 528 -12.67 -9.53 12.81
N PHE A 529 -12.49 -9.01 11.59
CA PHE A 529 -11.75 -9.70 10.53
C PHE A 529 -10.27 -9.86 10.89
N LEU A 530 -9.63 -8.80 11.39
CA LEU A 530 -8.24 -8.82 11.85
C LEU A 530 -8.00 -9.87 12.95
N LYS A 531 -8.93 -9.99 13.91
CA LYS A 531 -8.86 -11.02 14.97
C LYS A 531 -9.04 -12.43 14.40
N GLY A 532 -9.91 -12.61 13.40
CA GLY A 532 -10.06 -13.89 12.70
C GLY A 532 -8.76 -14.35 12.06
N MET A 533 -8.13 -13.46 11.30
CA MET A 533 -6.88 -13.76 10.58
C MET A 533 -5.69 -13.98 11.51
N ALA A 534 -5.78 -13.61 12.79
CA ALA A 534 -4.78 -13.96 13.80
C ALA A 534 -4.68 -15.48 14.05
N ALA A 535 -5.66 -16.29 13.60
CA ALA A 535 -5.53 -17.75 13.62
C ALA A 535 -4.33 -18.26 12.79
N MET A 536 -3.94 -17.53 11.74
CA MET A 536 -2.74 -17.83 10.93
C MET A 536 -1.42 -17.61 11.70
N ASP A 537 -1.43 -16.95 12.86
CA ASP A 537 -0.24 -16.80 13.70
C ASP A 537 0.32 -18.16 14.19
N LYS A 538 -0.48 -19.21 14.07
CA LYS A 538 -0.12 -20.59 14.40
C LYS A 538 0.67 -21.30 13.30
N LEU A 539 0.82 -20.70 12.12
CA LEU A 539 1.62 -21.27 11.04
C LEU A 539 3.07 -21.49 11.52
N PRO A 540 3.65 -22.67 11.30
CA PRO A 540 5.04 -22.92 11.65
C PRO A 540 5.94 -21.99 10.84
N ASP A 541 7.12 -21.64 11.35
CA ASP A 541 8.10 -20.82 10.60
C ASP A 541 7.59 -19.41 10.19
N LEU A 542 6.46 -18.93 10.75
CA LEU A 542 5.97 -17.57 10.53
C LEU A 542 6.88 -16.54 11.20
N LYS A 543 7.47 -15.67 10.40
CA LYS A 543 8.39 -14.61 10.83
C LYS A 543 8.48 -13.49 9.80
N PRO A 544 8.97 -12.30 10.16
CA PRO A 544 9.26 -11.25 9.20
C PRO A 544 10.14 -11.74 8.04
N TRP A 545 9.94 -11.18 6.86
CA TRP A 545 10.70 -11.55 5.66
C TRP A 545 12.18 -11.24 5.86
N PRO A 546 13.09 -12.22 5.72
CA PRO A 546 14.46 -12.07 6.19
C PRO A 546 15.31 -11.20 5.24
N CYS A 547 15.77 -10.04 5.71
CA CYS A 547 16.84 -9.29 5.05
C CYS A 547 18.19 -9.91 5.43
N ILE A 548 18.77 -10.68 4.51
CA ILE A 548 20.03 -11.38 4.74
C ILE A 548 21.19 -10.49 4.26
N PRO A 549 22.22 -10.20 5.08
CA PRO A 549 23.35 -9.39 4.63
C PRO A 549 24.07 -10.01 3.41
N PRO A 550 24.62 -9.20 2.49
CA PRO A 550 25.47 -9.69 1.42
C PRO A 550 26.70 -10.41 1.98
N LYS A 551 27.19 -11.42 1.24
CA LYS A 551 28.43 -12.09 1.58
C LYS A 551 29.55 -11.05 1.63
N LYS A 552 30.24 -10.94 2.78
CA LYS A 552 31.45 -10.12 2.86
C LYS A 552 32.47 -10.70 1.87
N PRO A 553 33.14 -9.85 1.06
CA PRO A 553 34.08 -10.29 0.04
C PRO A 553 35.22 -11.14 0.62
#